data_AF-A0A2K1FTU5-F1
#
_entry.id   AF-A0A2K1FTU5-F1
#
_cell.length_a   1.000
_cell.length_b   1.000
_cell.length_c   1.000
_cell.angle_alpha   90.00
_cell.angle_beta   90.00
_cell.angle_gamma   90.00
#
_symmetry.space_group_name_H-M   'P 1'
#
loop_
_entity.id
_entity.type
_entity.pdbx_description
1 polymer ?
#
loop_
_entity_poly.entity_id
_entity_poly.type
_entity_poly.pdbx_seq_one_letter_code
_entity_poly.pdbx_strand_id
1 'polypeptide(L)'
;MAILTRTWMVLMLLTAVSMWAGHGSGGLGPLGVGLVLAAANLKADRILTHYLDLHRADGGWRAAFRSLLTLLGMAIFGIYVLVPMIGPALR
;
A
#
# COMPACT_ATOMS: atom_id res chain seq x y z
N MET A 1 11.72 23.82 1.05
CA MET A 1 10.79 23.82 -0.11
C MET A 1 10.92 22.56 -0.97
N ALA A 2 12.11 22.18 -1.46
CA ALA A 2 12.29 21.04 -2.38
C ALA A 2 11.83 19.66 -1.87
N ILE A 3 11.89 19.41 -0.55
CA ILE A 3 11.45 18.14 0.06
C ILE A 3 9.91 18.00 0.02
N LEU A 4 9.20 19.11 0.19
CA LEU A 4 7.73 19.14 0.19
C LEU A 4 7.20 18.88 -1.22
N THR A 5 7.76 19.56 -2.22
CA THR A 5 7.40 19.36 -3.64
C THR A 5 7.77 17.97 -4.12
N ARG A 6 8.91 17.41 -3.69
CA ARG A 6 9.29 16.02 -4.00
C ARG A 6 8.31 15.01 -3.41
N THR A 7 7.87 15.22 -2.18
CA THR A 7 6.89 14.33 -1.53
C THR A 7 5.52 14.45 -2.19
N TRP A 8 5.09 15.67 -2.53
CA TRP A 8 3.86 15.92 -3.27
C TRP A 8 3.86 15.25 -4.66
N MET A 9 4.96 15.37 -5.42
CA MET A 9 5.09 14.70 -6.72
C MET A 9 5.00 13.18 -6.61
N VAL A 10 5.62 12.58 -5.58
CA VAL A 10 5.51 11.14 -5.32
C VAL A 10 4.07 10.75 -5.02
N LEU A 11 3.36 11.52 -4.19
CA LEU A 11 1.95 11.25 -3.89
C LEU A 11 1.06 11.35 -5.13
N MET A 12 1.26 12.37 -5.97
CA MET A 12 0.54 12.55 -7.22
C MET A 12 0.81 11.43 -8.21
N LEU A 13 2.08 11.00 -8.34
CA LEU A 13 2.46 9.87 -9.18
C LEU A 13 1.76 8.59 -8.72
N LEU A 14 1.80 8.29 -7.41
CA LEU A 14 1.14 7.11 -6.86
C LEU A 14 -0.39 7.16 -7.04
N THR A 15 -0.99 8.34 -6.98
CA THR A 15 -2.41 8.53 -7.25
C THR A 15 -2.73 8.26 -8.72
N ALA A 16 -1.97 8.83 -9.66
CA ALA A 16 -2.13 8.59 -11.10
C ALA A 16 -1.97 7.10 -11.43
N VAL A 17 -0.98 6.44 -10.83
CA VAL A 17 -0.73 5.00 -10.97
C VAL A 17 -1.90 4.17 -10.40
N SER A 18 -2.48 4.58 -9.28
CA SER A 18 -3.65 3.91 -8.70
C SER A 18 -4.91 4.07 -9.57
N MET A 19 -5.12 5.26 -10.14
CA MET A 19 -6.23 5.53 -11.05
C MET A 19 -6.07 4.76 -12.36
N TRP A 20 -4.84 4.68 -12.89
CA TRP A 20 -4.53 3.90 -14.08
C TRP A 20 -4.74 2.40 -13.86
N ALA A 21 -4.27 1.87 -12.72
CA ALA A 21 -4.49 0.47 -12.34
C ALA A 21 -5.99 0.14 -12.20
N GLY A 22 -6.81 1.12 -11.79
CA GLY A 22 -8.26 1.01 -11.69
C GLY A 22 -9.03 1.19 -13.00
N HIS A 23 -8.41 1.64 -14.08
CA HIS A 23 -9.08 2.03 -15.33
C HIS A 23 -9.42 0.84 -16.25
N GLY A 24 -9.99 -0.25 -15.71
CA GLY A 24 -10.43 -1.40 -16.50
C GLY A 24 -11.94 -1.63 -16.38
N SER A 25 -12.62 -1.91 -17.50
CA SER A 25 -14.07 -2.19 -17.53
C SER A 25 -14.48 -3.51 -16.84
N GLY A 26 -13.52 -4.33 -16.40
CA GLY A 26 -13.73 -5.64 -15.77
C GLY A 26 -13.34 -5.75 -14.30
N GLY A 27 -13.09 -4.62 -13.61
CA GLY A 27 -12.56 -4.59 -12.24
C GLY A 27 -11.03 -4.68 -12.18
N LEU A 28 -10.45 -4.31 -11.04
CA LEU A 28 -9.01 -4.44 -10.80
C LEU A 28 -8.66 -5.93 -10.72
N GLY A 29 -7.86 -6.44 -11.65
CA GLY A 29 -7.27 -7.78 -11.54
C GLY A 29 -6.17 -7.86 -10.46
N PRO A 30 -5.63 -9.06 -10.16
CA PRO A 30 -4.64 -9.25 -9.09
C PRO A 30 -3.41 -8.36 -9.22
N LEU A 31 -2.92 -8.14 -10.45
CA LEU A 31 -1.80 -7.24 -10.71
C LEU A 31 -2.15 -5.79 -10.38
N GLY A 32 -3.35 -5.32 -10.74
CA GLY A 32 -3.82 -3.97 -10.44
C GLY A 32 -3.99 -3.73 -8.93
N VAL A 33 -4.59 -4.69 -8.22
CA VAL A 33 -4.72 -4.63 -6.75
C VAL A 33 -3.35 -4.67 -6.07
N GLY A 34 -2.44 -5.53 -6.53
CA GLY A 34 -1.08 -5.58 -6.01
C GLY A 34 -0.33 -4.25 -6.18
N LEU A 35 -0.54 -3.59 -7.32
CA LEU A 35 0.09 -2.30 -7.62
C LEU A 35 -0.49 -1.17 -6.76
N VAL A 36 -1.81 -1.15 -6.54
CA VAL A 36 -2.48 -0.22 -5.61
C VAL A 36 -2.00 -0.45 -4.18
N LEU A 37 -1.88 -1.69 -3.72
CA LEU A 37 -1.39 -2.02 -2.38
C LEU A 37 0.09 -1.66 -2.19
N ALA A 38 0.92 -1.86 -3.21
CA ALA A 38 2.32 -1.41 -3.19
C ALA A 38 2.40 0.12 -3.05
N ALA A 39 1.60 0.85 -3.82
CA ALA A 39 1.49 2.30 -3.70
C ALA A 39 0.99 2.72 -2.29
N ALA A 40 -0.05 2.07 -1.77
CA ALA A 40 -0.57 2.34 -0.44
C ALA A 40 0.47 2.11 0.66
N ASN A 41 1.23 1.01 0.59
CA ASN A 41 2.32 0.72 1.54
C ASN A 41 3.41 1.79 1.50
N LEU A 42 3.80 2.25 0.31
CA LEU A 42 4.78 3.33 0.18
C LEU A 42 4.27 4.67 0.75
N LYS A 43 2.98 4.98 0.57
CA LYS A 43 2.35 6.16 1.20
C LYS A 43 2.37 6.02 2.72
N ALA A 44 1.99 4.86 3.25
CA ALA A 44 1.92 4.63 4.67
C ALA A 44 3.31 4.64 5.35
N ASP A 45 4.37 4.06 4.76
CA ASP A 45 5.73 4.14 5.32
C ASP A 45 6.24 5.58 5.40
N ARG A 46 5.92 6.40 4.38
CA ARG A 46 6.24 7.84 4.38
C ARG A 46 5.51 8.58 5.50
N ILE A 47 4.22 8.32 5.69
CA ILE A 47 3.42 8.91 6.78
C ILE A 47 3.97 8.48 8.14
N LEU A 48 4.22 7.19 8.34
CA LEU A 48 4.81 6.67 9.58
C LEU A 48 6.14 7.34 9.88
N THR A 49 7.01 7.43 8.88
CA THR A 49 8.37 7.94 9.08
C THR A 49 8.39 9.45 9.34
N HIS A 50 7.57 10.24 8.64
CA HIS A 50 7.64 11.71 8.68
C HIS A 50 6.55 12.39 9.52
N TYR A 51 5.33 11.85 9.55
CA TYR A 51 4.21 12.46 10.29
C TYR A 51 4.08 11.90 11.71
N LEU A 52 4.42 10.63 11.90
CA LEU A 52 4.44 9.97 13.22
C LEU A 52 5.84 9.95 13.85
N ASP A 53 6.79 10.66 13.24
CA ASP A 53 8.18 10.82 13.69
C ASP A 53 8.88 9.48 14.03
N LEU A 54 8.49 8.39 13.35
CA LEU A 54 9.06 7.06 13.56
C LEU A 54 10.57 7.00 13.27
N HIS A 55 11.11 7.99 12.55
CA HIS A 55 12.55 8.16 12.41
C HIS A 55 13.26 8.37 13.76
N ARG A 56 12.57 9.02 14.70
CA ARG A 56 13.05 9.36 16.04
C ARG A 56 12.85 8.24 17.06
N ALA A 57 12.06 7.23 16.71
CA ALA A 57 11.86 6.02 17.51
C ALA A 57 13.04 5.05 17.36
N ASP A 58 13.28 4.24 18.39
CA ASP A 58 14.32 3.21 18.38
C ASP A 58 14.19 2.26 17.18
N GLY A 59 15.34 1.75 16.72
CA GLY A 59 15.42 0.89 15.53
C GLY A 59 14.48 -0.32 15.57
N GLY A 60 14.23 -0.87 16.76
CA GLY A 60 13.28 -1.97 16.97
C GLY A 60 11.83 -1.58 16.66
N TRP A 61 11.37 -0.42 17.14
CA TRP A 61 10.04 0.10 16.84
C TRP A 61 9.86 0.41 15.36
N ARG A 62 10.90 0.98 14.75
CA ARG A 62 10.91 1.30 13.33
C ARG A 62 10.79 0.06 12.45
N ALA A 63 11.47 -1.03 12.82
CA ALA A 63 11.35 -2.32 12.14
C ALA A 63 9.97 -2.98 12.37
N ALA A 64 9.48 -2.95 13.61
CA ALA A 64 8.18 -3.53 13.96
C ALA A 64 7.02 -2.86 13.20
N PHE A 65 7.00 -1.53 13.14
CA PHE A 65 5.94 -0.82 12.42
C PHE A 65 5.98 -1.04 10.91
N ARG A 66 7.18 -1.14 10.32
CA ARG A 66 7.34 -1.48 8.90
C ARG A 66 6.92 -2.91 8.58
N SER A 67 7.27 -3.86 9.44
CA SER A 67 6.86 -5.25 9.26
C SER A 67 5.35 -5.36 9.37
N LEU A 68 4.72 -4.73 10.36
CA LEU A 68 3.27 -4.73 10.56
C LEU A 68 2.53 -4.12 9.36
N LEU A 69 3.04 -3.01 8.82
CA LEU A 69 2.49 -2.39 7.61
C LEU A 69 2.57 -3.32 6.38
N THR A 70 3.72 -3.97 6.20
CA THR A 70 3.93 -4.93 5.11
C THR A 70 2.99 -6.13 5.24
N LEU A 71 2.85 -6.64 6.47
CA LEU A 71 2.00 -7.78 6.82
C LEU A 71 0.52 -7.44 6.60
N LEU A 72 0.10 -6.22 6.94
CA LEU A 72 -1.25 -5.72 6.65
C LEU A 72 -1.52 -5.67 5.14
N GLY A 73 -0.59 -5.12 4.34
CA GLY A 73 -0.72 -5.10 2.88
C GLY A 73 -0.81 -6.50 2.28
N MET A 74 0.02 -7.43 2.76
CA MET A 74 -0.02 -8.85 2.37
C MET A 74 -1.33 -9.53 2.78
N ALA A 75 -1.87 -9.24 3.97
CA ALA A 75 -3.14 -9.79 4.42
C ALA A 75 -4.30 -9.31 3.55
N ILE A 76 -4.36 -8.02 3.23
CA ILE A 76 -5.40 -7.45 2.36
C ILE A 76 -5.31 -8.06 0.95
N PHE A 77 -4.10 -8.19 0.40
CA PHE A 77 -3.89 -8.85 -0.89
C PHE A 77 -4.32 -10.32 -0.85
N GLY A 78 -3.91 -11.04 0.20
CA GLY A 78 -4.25 -12.44 0.41
C GLY A 78 -5.76 -12.65 0.48
N ILE A 79 -6.50 -11.80 1.21
CA ILE A 79 -7.97 -11.84 1.25
C ILE A 79 -8.54 -11.64 -0.15
N TYR A 80 -8.08 -10.64 -0.90
CA TYR A 80 -8.56 -10.37 -2.25
C TYR A 80 -8.36 -11.56 -3.20
N VAL A 81 -7.24 -12.29 -3.09
CA VAL A 81 -6.96 -13.46 -3.94
C VAL A 81 -7.66 -14.74 -3.44
N LEU A 82 -7.67 -15.00 -2.12
CA LEU A 82 -8.20 -16.23 -1.56
C LEU A 82 -9.73 -16.25 -1.48
N VAL A 83 -10.39 -15.14 -1.18
CA VAL A 83 -11.86 -15.09 -1.09
C VAL A 83 -12.56 -15.64 -2.35
N PRO A 84 -12.18 -15.23 -3.57
CA PRO A 84 -12.78 -15.81 -4.78
C PRO A 84 -12.41 -17.30 -5.01
N MET A 85 -11.31 -17.80 -4.44
CA MET A 85 -10.95 -19.23 -4.48
C MET A 85 -11.71 -20.08 -3.46
N ILE A 86 -12.01 -19.54 -2.27
CA ILE A 86 -12.73 -20.24 -1.20
C ILE A 86 -14.26 -20.15 -1.39
N GLY A 87 -14.74 -19.08 -2.02
CA GLY A 87 -16.17 -18.88 -2.33
C GLY A 87 -16.89 -20.07 -2.97
N PRO A 88 -16.32 -20.75 -4.00
CA PRO A 88 -16.93 -21.95 -4.58
C PRO A 88 -16.84 -23.21 -3.69
N ALA A 89 -15.96 -23.24 -2.67
CA ALA A 89 -15.84 -24.37 -1.75
C ALA A 89 -16.80 -24.27 -0.53
N LEU A 90 -17.42 -23.12 -0.32
CA LEU A 90 -18.36 -22.83 0.78
C LEU A 90 -19.84 -22.76 0.33
N ARG A 91 -20.12 -22.92 -0.96
CA ARG A 91 -21.47 -23.05 -1.52
C ARG A 91 -21.84 -24.51 -1.69
#